data_AF-A0A0A9WIJ4-F1
#
_entry.id   AF-A0A0A9WIJ4-F1
#
_cell.length_a   1.000
_cell.length_b   1.000
_cell.length_c   1.000
_cell.angle_alpha   90.00
_cell.angle_beta   90.00
_cell.angle_gamma   90.00
#
_symmetry.space_group_name_H-M   'P 1'
#
loop_
_entity.id
_entity.type
_entity.pdbx_description
1 polymer ?
#
loop_
_entity_poly.entity_id
_entity_poly.type
_entity_poly.pdbx_seq_one_letter_code
_entity_poly.pdbx_strand_id
1 'polypeptide(L)'
;STAGRYFCIPQENFAVETYSNDEVLNGFLDSSKMKPMYVILNDTKLIFKEFQTSNKGNQSPDLVRRLLIFFKTKPDPISSENYMDTILVLSVNESYLHSFYHALLDIFSPAILQGNVPEVRPSLASLFEKLEGEMRSTLFSTPRASDEINSIDDELLYWKTVEDSAHKKLNADVRKYLLNSMQYLSSQVKSFGTLSGSDVDDTLENIMNILDDVWKHDFKYPYHKMAKLLTIIGND
;
A
#
# COMPACT_ATOMS: atom_id res chain seq x y z
N SER A 1 6.87 -17.56 -17.76
CA SER A 1 5.78 -16.57 -17.72
C SER A 1 5.79 -15.79 -16.42
N THR A 2 5.41 -14.51 -16.47
CA THR A 2 5.32 -13.60 -15.32
C THR A 2 4.38 -14.11 -14.23
N ALA A 3 3.21 -14.66 -14.59
CA ALA A 3 2.24 -15.16 -13.62
C ALA A 3 2.74 -16.40 -12.85
N GLY A 4 3.33 -17.38 -13.55
CA GLY A 4 3.88 -18.58 -12.90
C GLY A 4 5.00 -18.26 -11.90
N ARG A 5 5.84 -17.26 -12.21
CA ARG A 5 6.89 -16.79 -11.29
C ARG A 5 6.32 -16.08 -10.06
N TYR A 6 5.36 -15.19 -10.27
CA TYR A 6 4.72 -14.44 -9.17
C TYR A 6 3.98 -15.36 -8.18
N PHE A 7 3.30 -16.39 -8.67
CA PHE A 7 2.57 -17.35 -7.84
C PHE A 7 3.39 -18.56 -7.39
N CYS A 8 4.70 -18.60 -7.69
CA CYS A 8 5.61 -19.71 -7.35
C CYS A 8 5.11 -21.10 -7.81
N ILE A 9 4.49 -21.18 -8.99
CA ILE A 9 3.99 -22.45 -9.54
C ILE A 9 5.14 -23.23 -10.20
N PRO A 10 5.30 -24.54 -9.93
CA PRO A 10 6.28 -25.39 -10.62
C PRO A 10 6.10 -25.33 -12.15
N GLN A 11 7.20 -25.37 -12.90
CA GLN A 11 7.15 -25.27 -14.38
C GLN A 11 6.26 -26.34 -15.03
N GLU A 12 6.16 -27.52 -14.41
CA GLU A 12 5.30 -28.64 -14.85
C GLU A 12 3.80 -28.29 -14.87
N ASN A 13 3.36 -27.48 -13.91
CA ASN A 13 1.96 -27.01 -13.81
C ASN A 13 1.71 -25.73 -14.64
N PHE A 14 2.74 -25.22 -15.31
CA PHE A 14 2.71 -24.05 -16.18
C PHE A 14 3.00 -24.43 -17.65
N ALA A 15 2.65 -25.64 -18.08
CA ALA A 15 2.76 -26.02 -19.49
C ALA A 15 1.88 -25.11 -20.37
N VAL A 16 2.42 -24.67 -21.51
CA VAL A 16 1.70 -23.82 -22.48
C VAL A 16 0.41 -24.50 -22.92
N GLU A 17 0.47 -25.81 -23.15
CA GLU A 17 -0.68 -26.66 -23.53
C GLU A 17 -1.87 -26.57 -22.56
N THR A 18 -1.61 -26.34 -21.27
CA THR A 18 -2.65 -26.21 -20.24
C THR A 18 -3.51 -24.96 -20.43
N TYR A 19 -2.95 -23.90 -21.00
CA TYR A 19 -3.59 -22.58 -21.10
C TYR A 19 -3.76 -22.07 -22.53
N SER A 20 -3.29 -22.81 -23.55
CA SER A 20 -3.45 -22.45 -24.97
C SER A 20 -4.90 -22.29 -25.42
N ASN A 21 -5.83 -22.99 -24.77
CA ASN A 21 -7.26 -22.97 -25.11
C ASN A 21 -8.07 -21.98 -24.25
N ASP A 22 -7.43 -21.14 -23.43
CA ASP A 22 -8.14 -20.18 -22.59
C ASP A 22 -8.69 -19.02 -23.43
N GLU A 23 -10.02 -18.91 -23.48
CA GLU A 23 -10.73 -17.89 -24.28
C GLU A 23 -10.43 -16.46 -23.81
N VAL A 24 -10.20 -16.27 -22.50
CA VAL A 24 -9.93 -14.94 -21.94
C VAL A 24 -8.51 -14.53 -22.31
N LEU A 25 -7.54 -15.44 -22.18
CA LEU A 25 -6.15 -15.22 -22.57
C LEU A 25 -6.04 -14.88 -24.06
N ASN A 26 -6.60 -15.71 -24.92
CA ASN A 26 -6.58 -15.47 -26.37
C ASN A 26 -7.38 -14.22 -26.72
N GLY A 27 -8.53 -14.00 -26.08
CA GLY A 27 -9.31 -12.78 -26.22
C GLY A 27 -8.55 -11.51 -25.81
N PHE A 28 -7.70 -11.58 -24.80
CA PHE A 28 -6.81 -10.48 -24.44
C PHE A 28 -5.70 -10.31 -25.47
N LEU A 29 -5.02 -11.37 -25.90
CA LEU A 29 -3.90 -11.29 -26.84
C LEU A 29 -4.34 -10.77 -28.21
N ASP A 30 -5.38 -11.38 -28.79
CA ASP A 30 -5.77 -11.16 -30.19
C ASP A 30 -6.65 -9.91 -30.40
N SER A 31 -7.34 -9.46 -29.36
CA SER A 31 -8.24 -8.30 -29.46
C SER A 31 -7.48 -6.98 -29.43
N SER A 32 -7.84 -6.04 -30.31
CA SER A 32 -7.40 -4.64 -30.21
C SER A 32 -8.04 -3.88 -29.05
N LYS A 33 -9.01 -4.48 -28.34
CA LYS A 33 -9.66 -3.84 -27.19
C LYS A 33 -8.70 -3.78 -26.00
N MET A 34 -8.54 -2.60 -25.41
CA MET A 34 -7.70 -2.36 -24.23
C MET A 34 -8.42 -2.73 -22.92
N LYS A 35 -9.02 -3.91 -22.86
CA LYS A 35 -9.70 -4.37 -21.65
C LYS A 35 -8.70 -5.07 -20.72
N PRO A 36 -8.65 -4.71 -19.42
CA PRO A 36 -7.76 -5.39 -18.50
C PRO A 36 -8.19 -6.84 -18.26
N MET A 37 -7.21 -7.69 -18.00
CA MET A 37 -7.38 -9.03 -17.49
C MET A 37 -6.75 -9.10 -16.10
N TYR A 38 -7.27 -9.95 -15.23
CA TYR A 38 -6.58 -10.32 -14.01
C TYR A 38 -6.42 -11.83 -13.89
N VAL A 39 -5.39 -12.23 -13.13
CA VAL A 39 -5.00 -13.60 -12.88
C VAL A 39 -5.01 -13.85 -11.38
N ILE A 40 -5.68 -14.93 -11.00
CA ILE A 40 -5.70 -15.44 -9.62
C ILE A 40 -5.18 -16.87 -9.60
N LEU A 41 -4.55 -17.25 -8.50
CA LEU A 41 -4.23 -18.64 -8.21
C LEU A 41 -5.42 -19.28 -7.48
N ASN A 42 -5.95 -20.37 -8.04
CA ASN A 42 -6.89 -21.25 -7.36
C ASN A 42 -6.27 -22.64 -7.21
N ASP A 43 -6.00 -23.04 -5.98
CA ASP A 43 -5.23 -24.22 -5.60
C ASP A 43 -3.85 -24.28 -6.29
N THR A 44 -3.78 -24.86 -7.48
CA THR A 44 -2.56 -25.07 -8.28
C THR A 44 -2.68 -24.58 -9.73
N LYS A 45 -3.82 -23.97 -10.09
CA LYS A 45 -4.11 -23.50 -11.44
C LYS A 45 -4.32 -22.00 -11.48
N LEU A 46 -3.86 -21.39 -12.56
CA LEU A 46 -4.12 -19.99 -12.85
C LEU A 46 -5.50 -19.86 -13.49
N ILE A 47 -6.26 -18.88 -13.01
CA ILE A 47 -7.56 -18.54 -13.61
C ILE A 47 -7.44 -17.13 -14.18
N PHE A 48 -7.67 -17.02 -15.49
CA PHE A 48 -7.73 -15.76 -16.21
C PHE A 48 -9.16 -15.25 -16.23
N LYS A 49 -9.36 -13.97 -15.90
CA LYS A 49 -10.67 -13.34 -15.91
C LYS A 49 -10.58 -11.94 -16.51
N GLU A 50 -11.60 -11.58 -17.28
CA GLU A 50 -11.76 -10.21 -17.78
C GLU A 50 -12.15 -9.29 -16.62
N PHE A 51 -11.56 -8.11 -16.56
CA PHE A 51 -11.92 -7.11 -15.57
C PHE A 51 -13.29 -6.50 -15.93
N GLN A 52 -14.34 -6.91 -15.21
CA GLN A 52 -15.69 -6.38 -15.43
C GLN A 52 -15.95 -5.24 -14.45
N THR A 53 -16.17 -4.03 -14.99
CA THR A 53 -16.53 -2.83 -14.22
C THR A 53 -18.02 -2.77 -13.88
N SER A 54 -18.83 -3.71 -14.36
CA SER A 54 -20.27 -3.68 -14.10
C SER A 54 -20.53 -4.03 -12.64
N ASN A 55 -21.00 -3.04 -11.89
CA ASN A 55 -21.68 -3.16 -10.60
C ASN A 55 -22.81 -4.21 -10.68
N LYS A 56 -22.46 -5.48 -10.50
CA LYS A 56 -23.37 -6.49 -10.02
C LYS A 56 -22.84 -6.88 -8.66
N GLY A 57 -23.53 -6.34 -7.64
CA GLY A 57 -23.26 -6.63 -6.25
C GLY A 57 -23.12 -8.13 -6.02
N ASN A 58 -22.28 -8.45 -5.03
CA ASN A 58 -21.89 -9.78 -4.57
C ASN A 58 -20.56 -10.28 -5.15
N GLN A 59 -19.53 -9.48 -4.98
CA GLN A 59 -18.28 -9.83 -4.30
C GLN A 59 -17.41 -8.61 -4.46
N SER A 60 -17.26 -7.79 -3.42
CA SER A 60 -16.12 -6.89 -3.42
C SER A 60 -14.89 -7.79 -3.62
N PRO A 61 -13.97 -7.45 -4.53
CA PRO A 61 -12.73 -8.21 -4.66
C PRO A 61 -11.78 -7.99 -3.45
N ASP A 62 -12.33 -7.67 -2.27
CA ASP A 62 -11.68 -7.52 -0.95
C ASP A 62 -11.19 -8.86 -0.37
N LEU A 63 -11.47 -9.99 -1.02
CA LEU A 63 -11.03 -11.31 -0.56
C LEU A 63 -9.93 -11.92 -1.43
N VAL A 64 -9.45 -11.20 -2.44
CA VAL A 64 -8.37 -11.73 -3.29
C VAL A 64 -7.03 -11.39 -2.65
N ARG A 65 -6.50 -12.36 -1.88
CA ARG A 65 -5.22 -12.21 -1.17
C ARG A 65 -4.08 -11.78 -2.09
N ARG A 66 -3.99 -12.32 -3.31
CA ARG A 66 -2.96 -11.98 -4.30
C ARG A 66 -3.51 -12.09 -5.71
N LEU A 67 -3.33 -11.05 -6.51
CA LEU A 67 -3.72 -11.04 -7.92
C LEU A 67 -2.69 -10.29 -8.78
N LEU A 68 -2.66 -10.64 -10.07
CA LEU A 68 -1.93 -9.91 -11.10
C LEU A 68 -2.90 -9.35 -12.13
N ILE A 69 -2.79 -8.07 -12.43
CA ILE A 69 -3.56 -7.37 -13.45
C ILE A 69 -2.65 -7.16 -14.66
N PHE A 70 -3.14 -7.50 -15.83
CA PHE A 70 -2.52 -7.24 -17.12
C PHE A 70 -3.40 -6.25 -17.88
N PHE A 71 -2.81 -5.18 -18.37
CA PHE A 71 -3.50 -4.26 -19.27
C PHE A 71 -2.60 -3.84 -20.41
N LYS A 72 -3.25 -3.49 -21.53
CA LYS A 72 -2.56 -3.02 -22.72
C LYS A 72 -2.32 -1.53 -22.63
N THR A 73 -1.14 -1.09 -23.05
CA THR A 73 -0.80 0.33 -23.21
C THR A 73 -1.17 0.86 -24.60
N LYS A 74 -1.35 -0.04 -25.59
CA LYS A 74 -1.74 0.27 -26.97
C LYS A 74 -2.88 -0.64 -27.44
N PRO A 75 -3.78 -0.16 -28.33
CA PRO A 75 -4.91 -0.94 -28.85
C PRO A 75 -4.50 -1.93 -29.96
N ASP A 76 -3.39 -2.64 -29.77
CA ASP A 76 -2.83 -3.56 -30.76
C ASP A 76 -2.91 -5.02 -30.29
N PRO A 77 -3.07 -5.98 -31.21
CA PRO A 77 -2.87 -7.39 -30.91
C PRO A 77 -1.46 -7.64 -30.37
N ILE A 78 -1.34 -8.50 -29.37
CA ILE A 78 -0.04 -8.82 -28.76
C ILE A 78 0.67 -9.88 -29.60
N SER A 79 1.88 -9.58 -30.04
CA SER A 79 2.79 -10.49 -30.71
C SER A 79 4.02 -10.80 -29.84
N SER A 80 4.81 -11.79 -30.25
CA SER A 80 6.08 -12.14 -29.59
C SER A 80 7.11 -10.99 -29.59
N GLU A 81 6.92 -9.98 -30.44
CA GLU A 81 7.83 -8.84 -30.59
C GLU A 81 7.39 -7.60 -29.80
N ASN A 82 6.08 -7.39 -29.61
CA ASN A 82 5.55 -6.18 -28.99
C ASN A 82 5.11 -6.34 -27.52
N TYR A 83 5.08 -7.57 -26.98
CA TYR A 83 4.45 -7.84 -25.68
C TYR A 83 5.11 -7.10 -24.51
N MET A 84 6.42 -6.89 -24.54
CA MET A 84 7.15 -6.21 -23.46
C MET A 84 6.82 -4.72 -23.37
N ASP A 85 6.54 -4.07 -24.51
CA ASP A 85 6.26 -2.63 -24.56
C ASP A 85 4.75 -2.33 -24.52
N THR A 86 3.94 -3.35 -24.77
CA THR A 86 2.49 -3.22 -24.91
C THR A 86 1.73 -3.67 -23.67
N ILE A 87 2.33 -4.48 -22.81
CA ILE A 87 1.69 -5.00 -21.60
C ILE A 87 2.29 -4.37 -20.36
N LEU A 88 1.43 -3.77 -19.54
CA LEU A 88 1.78 -3.42 -18.16
C LEU A 88 1.17 -4.42 -17.20
N VAL A 89 1.95 -4.78 -16.18
CA VAL A 89 1.57 -5.75 -15.15
C VAL A 89 1.56 -5.06 -13.79
N LEU A 90 0.44 -5.17 -13.08
CA LEU A 90 0.31 -4.70 -11.69
C LEU A 90 0.01 -5.87 -10.77
N SER A 91 0.80 -6.00 -9.70
CA SER A 91 0.48 -6.89 -8.59
C SER A 91 -0.37 -6.16 -7.56
N VAL A 92 -1.46 -6.77 -7.12
CA VAL A 92 -2.27 -6.29 -6.00
C VAL A 92 -2.26 -7.37 -4.92
N ASN A 93 -1.97 -6.93 -3.70
CA ASN A 93 -1.96 -7.76 -2.49
C ASN A 93 -2.98 -7.18 -1.50
N GLU A 94 -3.73 -8.08 -0.85
CA GLU A 94 -4.75 -7.78 0.18
C GLU A 94 -5.93 -6.92 -0.29
N SER A 95 -5.67 -5.66 -0.65
CA SER A 95 -6.67 -4.67 -1.09
C SER A 95 -6.15 -3.82 -2.24
N TYR A 96 -7.04 -3.47 -3.18
CA TYR A 96 -6.76 -2.52 -4.25
C TYR A 96 -6.39 -1.14 -3.70
N LEU A 97 -7.09 -0.69 -2.66
CA LEU A 97 -6.85 0.63 -2.08
C LEU A 97 -5.47 0.68 -1.40
N HIS A 98 -5.10 -0.38 -0.68
CA HIS A 98 -3.80 -0.49 -0.03
C HIS A 98 -2.66 -0.60 -1.06
N SER A 99 -2.81 -1.47 -2.07
CA SER A 99 -1.80 -1.61 -3.14
C SER A 99 -1.65 -0.32 -3.96
N PHE A 100 -2.75 0.39 -4.23
CA PHE A 100 -2.71 1.66 -4.95
C PHE A 100 -2.07 2.77 -4.10
N TYR A 101 -2.34 2.80 -2.79
CA TYR A 101 -1.71 3.75 -1.87
C TYR A 101 -0.18 3.63 -1.89
N HIS A 102 0.35 2.42 -1.72
CA HIS A 102 1.80 2.19 -1.76
C HIS A 102 2.40 2.43 -3.15
N ALA A 103 1.73 2.00 -4.22
CA ALA A 103 2.20 2.29 -5.57
C ALA A 103 2.26 3.81 -5.83
N LEU A 104 1.29 4.57 -5.34
CA LEU A 104 1.29 6.02 -5.43
C LEU A 104 2.46 6.62 -4.66
N LEU A 105 2.66 6.23 -3.40
CA LEU A 105 3.68 6.82 -2.53
C LEU A 105 5.11 6.45 -2.89
N ASP A 106 5.37 5.18 -3.17
CA ASP A 106 6.74 4.68 -3.31
C ASP A 106 7.25 4.79 -4.74
N ILE A 107 6.35 4.74 -5.73
CA ILE A 107 6.71 4.67 -7.14
C ILE A 107 6.31 5.96 -7.86
N PHE A 108 5.02 6.28 -7.89
CA PHE A 108 4.53 7.34 -8.77
C PHE A 108 4.82 8.75 -8.25
N SER A 109 4.59 9.02 -6.96
CA SER A 109 4.85 10.33 -6.37
C SER A 109 6.32 10.73 -6.48
N PRO A 110 7.31 9.90 -6.10
CA PRO A 110 8.72 10.26 -6.25
C PRO A 110 9.12 10.36 -7.73
N ALA A 111 8.71 9.41 -8.57
CA ALA A 111 9.07 9.42 -9.99
C ALA A 111 8.50 10.64 -10.75
N ILE A 112 7.31 11.11 -10.37
CA ILE A 112 6.67 12.27 -11.00
C ILE A 112 7.18 13.57 -10.38
N LEU A 113 7.21 13.68 -9.05
CA LEU A 113 7.55 14.93 -8.34
C LEU A 113 9.05 15.23 -8.32
N GLN A 114 9.89 14.20 -8.22
CA GLN A 114 11.36 14.32 -8.23
C GLN A 114 11.95 14.05 -9.62
N GLY A 115 11.13 13.55 -10.55
CA GLY A 115 11.55 13.30 -11.92
C GLY A 115 11.80 14.59 -12.70
N ASN A 116 12.64 14.51 -13.73
CA ASN A 116 12.84 15.54 -14.76
C ASN A 116 11.62 15.65 -15.70
N VAL A 117 10.40 15.69 -15.17
CA VAL A 117 9.20 16.02 -15.95
C VAL A 117 9.01 17.53 -15.79
N PRO A 118 9.53 18.36 -16.71
CA PRO A 118 9.57 19.82 -16.56
C PRO A 118 8.17 20.47 -16.47
N GLU A 119 7.11 19.70 -16.73
CA GLU A 119 5.72 20.15 -16.79
C GLU A 119 4.86 19.68 -15.61
N VAL A 120 5.44 19.11 -14.56
CA VAL A 120 4.66 18.77 -13.36
C VAL A 120 4.20 20.06 -12.71
N ARG A 121 2.96 20.42 -13.04
CA ARG A 121 2.31 21.60 -12.50
C ARG A 121 2.25 21.48 -10.98
N PRO A 122 2.53 22.55 -10.21
CA PRO A 122 2.35 22.56 -8.76
C PRO A 122 0.95 22.08 -8.31
N SER A 123 -0.06 22.24 -9.18
CA SER A 123 -1.39 21.69 -8.96
C SER A 123 -1.41 20.16 -8.82
N LEU A 124 -0.59 19.43 -9.58
CA LEU A 124 -0.54 17.97 -9.53
C LEU A 124 0.07 17.48 -8.21
N ALA A 125 1.12 18.13 -7.73
CA ALA A 125 1.71 17.87 -6.41
C ALA A 125 0.66 18.04 -5.30
N SER A 126 -0.07 19.17 -5.33
CA SER A 126 -1.14 19.43 -4.35
C SER A 126 -2.31 18.42 -4.42
N LEU A 127 -2.53 17.81 -5.58
CA LEU A 127 -3.55 16.77 -5.76
C LEU A 127 -3.08 15.43 -5.20
N PHE A 128 -1.79 15.09 -5.40
CA PHE A 128 -1.22 13.87 -4.81
C PHE A 128 -1.21 13.94 -3.28
N GLU A 129 -0.81 15.06 -2.68
CA GLU A 129 -0.86 15.24 -1.22
C GLU A 129 -2.28 15.08 -0.67
N LYS A 130 -3.28 15.68 -1.34
CA LYS A 130 -4.69 15.54 -0.93
C LYS A 130 -5.18 14.10 -1.07
N LEU A 131 -4.90 13.47 -2.20
CA LEU A 131 -5.31 12.09 -2.47
C LEU A 131 -4.66 11.13 -1.46
N GLU A 132 -3.36 11.30 -1.20
CA GLU A 132 -2.65 10.58 -0.16
C GLU A 132 -3.33 10.74 1.20
N GLY A 133 -3.62 11.97 1.62
CA GLY A 133 -4.27 12.24 2.90
C GLY A 133 -5.64 11.56 3.03
N GLU A 134 -6.44 11.58 1.97
CA GLU A 134 -7.75 10.93 1.94
C GLU A 134 -7.66 9.39 1.96
N MET A 135 -6.74 8.82 1.17
CA MET A 135 -6.51 7.38 1.12
C MET A 135 -5.98 6.86 2.46
N ARG A 136 -5.03 7.59 3.05
CA ARG A 136 -4.44 7.32 4.36
C ARG A 136 -5.49 7.37 5.46
N SER A 137 -6.33 8.41 5.45
CA SER A 137 -7.48 8.50 6.36
C SER A 137 -8.39 7.27 6.22
N THR A 138 -8.74 6.88 5.00
CA THR A 138 -9.64 5.75 4.75
C THR A 138 -9.04 4.41 5.18
N LEU A 139 -7.74 4.20 4.93
CA LEU A 139 -7.04 2.95 5.24
C LEU A 139 -6.80 2.81 6.74
N PHE A 140 -6.31 3.86 7.40
CA PHE A 140 -5.80 3.78 8.78
C PHE A 140 -6.74 4.34 9.86
N SER A 141 -7.88 4.94 9.49
CA SER A 141 -8.89 5.37 10.47
C SER A 141 -9.65 4.20 11.10
N THR A 142 -9.62 3.00 10.50
CA THR A 142 -10.40 1.88 11.03
C THR A 142 -9.61 1.10 12.10
N PRO A 143 -10.27 0.58 13.17
CA PRO A 143 -9.61 -0.22 14.19
C PRO A 143 -8.95 -1.52 13.67
N ARG A 144 -9.31 -1.97 12.46
CA ARG A 144 -8.70 -3.13 11.79
C ARG A 144 -7.33 -2.83 11.18
N ALA A 145 -7.00 -1.55 10.97
CA ALA A 145 -5.71 -1.12 10.44
C ALA A 145 -4.59 -1.11 11.49
N SER A 146 -4.86 -1.56 12.72
CA SER A 146 -3.90 -1.55 13.82
C SER A 146 -2.62 -2.33 13.52
N ASP A 147 -2.67 -3.34 12.65
CA ASP A 147 -1.54 -4.24 12.44
C ASP A 147 -0.61 -3.76 11.30
N GLU A 148 -0.99 -2.70 10.58
CA GLU A 148 -0.34 -2.24 9.34
C GLU A 148 0.24 -0.80 9.44
N ILE A 149 0.80 -0.41 10.59
CA ILE A 149 1.45 0.92 10.75
C ILE A 149 2.66 1.01 9.83
N ASN A 150 2.66 1.83 8.77
CA ASN A 150 3.82 1.94 7.88
C ASN A 150 4.63 3.22 8.12
N SER A 151 4.10 4.15 8.91
CA SER A 151 4.80 5.34 9.36
C SER A 151 4.22 5.88 10.68
N ILE A 152 4.94 6.79 11.34
CA ILE A 152 4.53 7.37 12.64
C ILE A 152 3.22 8.16 12.51
N ASP A 153 3.02 8.83 11.37
CA ASP A 153 1.80 9.58 11.08
C ASP A 153 0.57 8.65 10.93
N ASP A 154 0.75 7.37 10.58
CA ASP A 154 -0.35 6.38 10.54
C ASP A 154 -0.80 6.03 11.96
N GLU A 155 0.16 5.83 12.85
CA GLU A 155 -0.12 5.57 14.26
C GLU A 155 -0.78 6.80 14.92
N LEU A 156 -0.33 8.00 14.59
CA LEU A 156 -0.98 9.24 15.03
C LEU A 156 -2.44 9.33 14.57
N LEU A 157 -2.71 9.02 13.29
CA LEU A 157 -4.06 9.04 12.73
C LEU A 157 -4.98 7.98 13.39
N TYR A 158 -4.43 6.81 13.67
CA TYR A 158 -5.11 5.78 14.46
C TYR A 158 -5.53 6.31 15.83
N TRP A 159 -4.62 6.94 16.58
CA TRP A 159 -4.93 7.47 17.91
C TRP A 159 -5.93 8.63 17.88
N LYS A 160 -5.90 9.49 16.85
CA LYS A 160 -6.95 10.51 16.64
C LYS A 160 -8.32 9.86 16.49
N THR A 161 -8.40 8.82 15.66
CA THR A 161 -9.67 8.14 15.44
C THR A 161 -10.14 7.35 16.67
N VAL A 162 -9.21 6.78 17.46
CA VAL A 162 -9.53 6.12 18.74
C VAL A 162 -10.06 7.11 19.78
N GLU A 163 -9.58 8.35 19.77
CA GLU A 163 -10.07 9.44 20.61
C GLU A 163 -11.49 9.87 20.18
N ASP A 164 -11.68 10.14 18.89
CA ASP A 164 -12.96 10.55 18.29
C ASP A 164 -14.06 9.49 18.39
N SER A 165 -13.70 8.21 18.22
CA SER A 165 -14.65 7.08 18.26
C SER A 165 -15.13 6.70 19.66
N ALA A 166 -14.69 7.44 20.70
CA ALA A 166 -15.03 7.19 22.11
C ALA A 166 -14.95 5.71 22.46
N HIS A 167 -13.86 5.04 22.06
CA HIS A 167 -13.66 3.61 22.26
C HIS A 167 -13.84 3.24 23.75
N LYS A 168 -15.00 2.63 24.07
CA LYS A 168 -15.46 2.35 25.44
C LYS A 168 -14.56 1.42 26.26
N LYS A 169 -13.53 0.83 25.65
CA LYS A 169 -12.60 -0.12 26.30
C LYS A 169 -11.38 0.53 26.94
N LEU A 170 -11.07 1.78 26.57
CA LEU A 170 -9.87 2.49 27.01
C LEU A 170 -10.28 3.72 27.83
N ASN A 171 -9.51 4.07 28.86
CA ASN A 171 -9.75 5.29 29.64
C ASN A 171 -9.49 6.53 28.78
N ALA A 172 -10.29 7.59 28.98
CA ALA A 172 -10.16 8.82 28.19
C ALA A 172 -8.79 9.50 28.38
N ASP A 173 -8.26 9.46 29.59
CA ASP A 173 -6.95 10.05 29.91
C ASP A 173 -5.81 9.32 29.21
N VAL A 174 -5.89 7.99 29.14
CA VAL A 174 -4.90 7.15 28.43
C VAL A 174 -4.95 7.41 26.93
N ARG A 175 -6.14 7.56 26.34
CA ARG A 175 -6.27 7.90 24.91
C ARG A 175 -5.62 9.25 24.60
N LYS A 176 -5.89 10.27 25.43
CA LYS A 176 -5.30 11.61 25.28
C LYS A 176 -3.79 11.60 25.47
N TYR A 177 -3.31 10.87 26.46
CA TYR A 177 -1.87 10.69 26.69
C TYR A 177 -1.19 10.10 25.45
N LEU A 178 -1.68 8.96 24.94
CA LEU A 178 -1.12 8.29 23.76
C LEU A 178 -1.19 9.18 22.51
N LEU A 179 -2.30 9.89 22.31
CA LEU A 179 -2.43 10.85 21.21
C LEU A 179 -1.37 11.96 21.30
N ASN A 180 -1.19 12.57 22.47
CA ASN A 180 -0.20 13.63 22.67
C ASN A 180 1.24 13.11 22.48
N SER A 181 1.56 11.94 23.01
CA SER A 181 2.87 11.31 22.83
C SER A 181 3.16 11.06 21.35
N MET A 182 2.18 10.56 20.58
CA MET A 182 2.36 10.31 19.15
C MET A 182 2.42 11.59 18.31
N GLN A 183 1.72 12.66 18.72
CA GLN A 183 1.85 13.98 18.08
C GLN A 183 3.26 14.53 18.28
N TYR A 184 3.78 14.43 19.51
CA TYR A 184 5.12 14.90 19.83
C TYR A 184 6.19 14.06 19.11
N LEU A 185 6.03 12.73 19.08
CA LEU A 185 6.90 11.82 18.32
C LEU A 185 6.95 12.16 16.82
N SER A 186 5.79 12.37 16.18
CA SER A 186 5.71 12.77 14.77
C SER A 186 6.44 14.08 14.50
N SER A 187 6.30 15.06 15.40
CA SER A 187 7.02 16.34 15.29
C SER A 187 8.54 16.16 15.37
N GLN A 188 9.02 15.35 16.31
CA GLN A 188 10.46 15.12 16.52
C GLN A 188 11.10 14.39 15.34
N VAL A 189 10.41 13.39 14.78
CA VAL A 189 10.91 12.66 13.61
C VAL A 189 10.90 13.53 12.35
N LYS A 190 9.89 14.38 12.17
CA LYS A 190 9.90 15.36 11.06
C LYS A 190 11.04 16.37 11.17
N SER A 191 11.39 16.80 12.38
CA SER A 191 12.55 17.68 12.56
C SER A 191 13.87 16.97 12.30
N PHE A 192 13.95 15.65 12.50
CA PHE A 192 15.18 14.86 12.32
C PHE A 192 15.87 15.10 10.97
N GLY A 193 15.10 15.13 9.88
CA GLY A 193 15.62 15.39 8.53
C GLY A 193 16.13 16.81 8.26
N THR A 194 15.93 17.75 9.20
CA THR A 194 16.32 19.17 9.06
C THR A 194 17.42 19.60 10.04
N LEU A 195 17.78 18.74 10.99
CA LEU A 195 18.74 19.04 12.06
C LEU A 195 20.16 18.63 11.65
N SER A 196 21.17 19.26 12.26
CA SER A 196 22.57 18.97 11.99
C SER A 196 23.40 18.94 13.28
N GLY A 197 24.29 17.95 13.42
CA GLY A 197 25.22 17.87 14.55
C GLY A 197 24.55 17.42 15.86
N SER A 198 24.81 18.15 16.95
CA SER A 198 24.37 17.80 18.32
C SER A 198 22.86 17.71 18.49
N ASP A 199 22.10 18.49 17.71
CA ASP A 199 20.63 18.54 17.83
C ASP A 199 19.97 17.21 17.41
N VAL A 200 20.69 16.38 16.64
CA VAL A 200 20.25 15.03 16.24
C VAL A 200 20.27 14.09 17.43
N ASP A 201 21.34 14.11 18.23
CA ASP A 201 21.48 13.25 19.42
C ASP A 201 20.41 13.61 20.47
N ASP A 202 20.20 14.91 20.71
CA ASP A 202 19.16 15.40 21.63
C ASP A 202 17.75 15.00 21.17
N THR A 203 17.49 15.08 19.86
CA THR A 203 16.20 14.69 19.28
C THR A 203 15.99 13.18 19.37
N LEU A 204 17.03 12.38 19.15
CA LEU A 204 16.98 10.92 19.28
C LEU A 204 16.75 10.52 20.73
N GLU A 205 17.43 11.16 21.69
CA GLU A 205 17.21 10.93 23.13
C GLU A 205 15.76 11.27 23.52
N ASN A 206 15.22 12.39 23.02
CA ASN A 206 13.81 12.75 23.21
C ASN A 206 12.86 11.71 22.61
N ILE A 207 13.11 11.22 21.40
CA ILE A 207 12.31 10.16 20.76
C ILE A 207 12.33 8.89 21.62
N MET A 208 13.50 8.46 22.06
CA MET A 208 13.66 7.26 22.89
C MET A 208 12.96 7.38 24.24
N ASN A 209 13.03 8.56 24.87
CA ASN A 209 12.31 8.84 26.13
C ASN A 209 10.80 8.74 25.94
N ILE A 210 10.24 9.29 24.85
CA ILE A 210 8.81 9.20 24.55
C ILE A 210 8.39 7.74 24.35
N LEU A 211 9.18 6.96 23.59
CA LEU A 211 8.87 5.55 23.34
C LEU A 211 8.93 4.72 24.62
N ASP A 212 9.91 4.98 25.48
CA ASP A 212 10.06 4.33 26.78
C ASP A 212 8.90 4.68 27.72
N ASP A 213 8.48 5.94 27.74
CA ASP A 213 7.31 6.40 28.50
C ASP A 213 6.01 5.75 28.02
N VAL A 214 5.80 5.67 26.69
CA VAL A 214 4.65 4.97 26.09
C VAL A 214 4.70 3.47 26.41
N TRP A 215 5.88 2.87 26.44
CA TRP A 215 6.07 1.45 26.74
C TRP A 215 5.81 1.11 28.22
N LYS A 216 6.21 2.00 29.13
CA LYS A 216 6.08 1.85 30.58
C LYS A 216 4.72 2.27 31.13
N HIS A 217 3.87 2.88 30.32
CA HIS A 217 2.56 3.32 30.77
C HIS A 217 1.68 2.13 31.22
N ASP A 218 0.72 2.37 32.12
CA ASP A 218 -0.22 1.35 32.65
C ASP A 218 -1.03 0.65 31.55
N PHE A 219 -1.11 1.27 30.38
CA PHE A 219 -1.65 0.67 29.18
C PHE A 219 -0.64 -0.27 28.52
N LYS A 220 -1.01 -1.55 28.36
CA LYS A 220 -0.21 -2.52 27.62
C LYS A 220 -0.19 -2.19 26.13
N TYR A 221 0.75 -1.36 25.72
CA TYR A 221 0.95 -1.02 24.32
C TYR A 221 1.32 -2.29 23.52
N PRO A 222 0.74 -2.56 22.35
CA PRO A 222 0.99 -3.80 21.63
C PRO A 222 2.46 -3.92 21.20
N TYR A 223 3.08 -5.07 21.52
CA TYR A 223 4.49 -5.33 21.21
C TYR A 223 4.83 -5.17 19.72
N HIS A 224 3.99 -5.73 18.84
CA HIS A 224 4.23 -5.67 17.40
C HIS A 224 4.24 -4.24 16.86
N LYS A 225 3.39 -3.35 17.42
CA LYS A 225 3.36 -1.93 17.05
C LYS A 225 4.65 -1.22 17.46
N MET A 226 5.12 -1.47 18.68
CA MET A 226 6.34 -0.83 19.17
C MET A 226 7.57 -1.27 18.37
N ALA A 227 7.67 -2.57 18.07
CA ALA A 227 8.74 -3.09 17.22
C ALA A 227 8.72 -2.46 15.82
N LYS A 228 7.52 -2.25 15.25
CA LYS A 228 7.38 -1.61 13.94
C LYS A 228 7.73 -0.11 13.98
N LEU A 229 7.30 0.62 15.01
CA LEU A 229 7.68 2.03 15.21
C LEU A 229 9.19 2.21 15.33
N LEU A 230 9.86 1.37 16.13
CA LEU A 230 11.32 1.38 16.26
C LEU A 230 12.01 1.07 14.93
N THR A 231 11.45 0.17 14.12
CA THR A 231 11.98 -0.16 12.79
C THR A 231 11.82 1.00 11.81
N ILE A 232 10.68 1.70 11.85
CA ILE A 232 10.43 2.89 11.02
C ILE A 232 11.42 4.00 11.39
N ILE A 233 11.53 4.32 12.68
CA ILE A 233 12.43 5.37 13.19
C ILE A 233 13.90 5.04 12.90
N GLY A 234 14.29 3.77 12.95
CA GLY A 234 15.66 3.36 12.66
C GLY A 234 16.02 3.31 11.18
N ASN A 235 15.02 3.37 10.29
CA ASN A 235 15.23 3.37 8.83
C ASN A 235 15.18 4.78 8.22
N ASP A 236 14.50 5.73 8.88
CA ASP A 236 14.49 7.17 8.55
C ASP A 236 15.83 7.84 8.95
#